data_AF-A0A3C0QXL4-F1
#
_entry.id   AF-A0A3C0QXL4-F1
#
_cell.length_a   1.000
_cell.length_b   1.000
_cell.length_c   1.000
_cell.angle_alpha   90.00
_cell.angle_beta   90.00
_cell.angle_gamma   90.00
#
_symmetry.space_group_name_H-M   'P 1'
#
loop_
_entity.id
_entity.type
_entity.pdbx_description
1 polymer ?
#
loop_
_entity_poly.entity_id
_entity_poly.type
_entity_poly.pdbx_seq_one_letter_code
_entity_poly.pdbx_strand_id
1 'polypeptide(L)'
;MSKLKLPVGYKSAIDVLNTEKAIKKLKDYFEVAMADELCLQRVTAPLMVFPGTGINDDLNGSEPPVSFEIKDLQGRRVEVVQSLAKWKRLKLAALQLEAGRGIYTDMNALRPNEELTNLHSIYVDQWDWELTIRHEDRNLDFLKRTVKKIFRVFKRAEEHISKEYPVLKKWLPDYITFIHAEELRAAYPNLSPKEREDRIAQKHGAVFIIGVGGSLADGS
;
A
#
# COMPACT_ATOMS: atom_id res chain seq x y z
N MET A 1 -0.13 6.89 -22.16
CA MET A 1 -0.22 8.32 -21.76
C MET A 1 -1.63 8.91 -21.95
N SER A 2 -2.70 8.10 -22.03
CA SER A 2 -4.04 8.53 -22.48
C SER A 2 -4.92 9.16 -21.39
N LYS A 3 -4.57 9.08 -20.10
CA LYS A 3 -5.42 9.50 -18.98
C LYS A 3 -4.78 10.51 -18.01
N LEU A 4 -3.78 11.26 -18.45
CA LEU A 4 -3.14 12.28 -17.62
C LEU A 4 -4.03 13.53 -17.48
N LYS A 5 -4.26 13.93 -16.23
CA LYS A 5 -4.89 15.21 -15.86
C LYS A 5 -3.80 16.21 -15.52
N LEU A 6 -3.64 17.24 -16.35
CA LEU A 6 -2.68 18.34 -16.15
C LEU A 6 -3.46 19.62 -15.84
N PRO A 7 -3.51 20.09 -14.58
CA PRO A 7 -4.25 21.29 -14.24
C PRO A 7 -3.64 22.53 -14.90
N VAL A 8 -4.48 23.33 -15.57
CA VAL A 8 -4.05 24.58 -16.21
C VAL A 8 -3.50 25.53 -15.15
N GLY A 9 -2.28 26.03 -15.38
CA GLY A 9 -1.64 26.97 -14.47
C GLY A 9 -1.14 26.37 -13.14
N TYR A 10 -1.04 25.04 -13.04
CA TYR A 10 -0.44 24.39 -11.87
C TYR A 10 0.96 24.94 -11.58
N LYS A 11 1.20 25.29 -10.32
CA LYS A 11 2.51 25.64 -9.80
C LYS A 11 2.78 24.78 -8.57
N SER A 12 3.92 24.10 -8.56
CA SER A 12 4.37 23.34 -7.40
C SER A 12 4.52 24.27 -6.20
N ALA A 13 4.05 23.80 -5.03
CA ALA A 13 4.12 24.55 -3.78
C ALA A 13 5.56 24.79 -3.29
N ILE A 14 6.48 23.90 -3.69
CA ILE A 14 7.91 23.95 -3.40
C ILE A 14 8.69 23.62 -4.69
N ASP A 15 9.94 24.09 -4.77
CA ASP A 15 10.82 23.78 -5.90
C ASP A 15 11.26 22.31 -5.92
N VAL A 16 11.91 21.90 -7.01
CA VAL A 16 12.33 20.51 -7.26
C VAL A 16 13.30 20.01 -6.18
N LEU A 17 14.29 20.81 -5.79
CA LEU A 17 15.28 20.38 -4.80
C LEU A 17 14.64 20.20 -3.42
N ASN A 18 13.74 21.10 -3.05
CA ASN A 18 12.97 20.98 -1.82
C ASN A 18 11.96 19.83 -1.87
N THR A 19 11.41 19.50 -3.04
CA THR A 19 10.56 18.31 -3.23
C THR A 19 11.34 17.02 -2.94
N GLU A 20 12.54 16.85 -3.50
CA GLU A 20 13.39 15.68 -3.23
C GLU A 20 13.72 15.53 -1.74
N LYS A 21 14.09 16.64 -1.08
CA LYS A 21 14.35 16.65 0.37
C LYS A 21 13.10 16.30 1.19
N ALA A 22 11.94 16.84 0.80
CA ALA A 22 10.66 16.58 1.46
C ALA A 22 10.24 15.11 1.32
N ILE A 23 10.40 14.52 0.13
CA ILE A 23 10.13 13.10 -0.12
C ILE A 23 10.99 12.24 0.79
N LYS A 24 12.31 12.48 0.85
CA LYS A 24 13.21 11.72 1.72
C LYS A 24 12.80 11.84 3.20
N LYS A 25 12.60 13.06 3.70
CA LYS A 25 12.18 13.30 5.10
C LYS A 25 10.89 12.58 5.43
N LEU A 26 9.88 12.67 4.55
CA LEU A 26 8.59 12.01 4.75
C LEU A 26 8.73 10.49 4.77
N LYS A 27 9.50 9.91 3.83
CA LYS A 27 9.72 8.46 3.76
C LYS A 27 10.46 7.95 5.00
N ASP A 28 11.58 8.58 5.37
CA ASP A 28 12.37 8.22 6.55
C ASP A 28 11.50 8.29 7.82
N TYR A 29 10.69 9.35 7.97
CA TYR A 29 9.81 9.52 9.13
C TYR A 29 8.72 8.44 9.18
N PHE A 30 8.02 8.22 8.05
CA PHE A 30 6.91 7.29 8.00
C PHE A 30 7.37 5.86 8.31
N GLU A 31 8.52 5.46 7.76
CA GLU A 31 9.11 4.13 7.99
C GLU A 31 9.32 3.86 9.48
N VAL A 32 10.02 4.76 10.17
CA VAL A 32 10.29 4.64 11.61
C VAL A 32 9.00 4.67 12.42
N ALA A 33 8.12 5.62 12.13
CA ALA A 33 6.87 5.78 12.87
C ALA A 33 5.92 4.59 12.70
N MET A 34 5.87 3.96 11.52
CA MET A 34 5.09 2.76 11.26
C MET A 34 5.70 1.55 11.99
N ALA A 35 7.02 1.38 11.92
CA ALA A 35 7.73 0.30 12.56
C ALA A 35 7.52 0.32 14.08
N ASP A 36 7.62 1.48 14.71
CA ASP A 36 7.39 1.66 16.14
C ASP A 36 5.93 1.39 16.53
N GLU A 37 4.98 1.93 15.77
CA GLU A 37 3.55 1.82 16.06
C GLU A 37 3.03 0.37 16.02
N LEU A 38 3.60 -0.43 15.13
CA LEU A 38 3.19 -1.81 14.86
C LEU A 38 4.19 -2.87 15.36
N CYS A 39 5.28 -2.45 16.02
CA CYS A 39 6.37 -3.33 16.47
C CYS A 39 6.94 -4.19 15.34
N LEU A 40 7.32 -3.53 14.24
CA LEU A 40 7.84 -4.18 13.04
C LEU A 40 9.36 -4.06 12.98
N GLN A 41 10.02 -5.16 12.64
CA GLN A 41 11.44 -5.19 12.35
C GLN A 41 11.67 -5.06 10.85
N ARG A 42 12.59 -4.17 10.45
CA ARG A 42 13.05 -4.10 9.06
C ARG A 42 13.73 -5.41 8.65
N VAL A 43 13.34 -5.98 7.52
CA VAL A 43 14.02 -7.12 6.89
C VAL A 43 14.29 -6.86 5.41
N THR A 44 15.31 -7.52 4.85
CA THR A 44 15.64 -7.42 3.42
C THR A 44 14.72 -8.32 2.60
N ALA A 45 13.96 -7.72 1.67
CA ALA A 45 13.19 -8.43 0.67
C ALA A 45 14.03 -8.94 -0.52
N PRO A 46 13.61 -10.03 -1.17
CA PRO A 46 14.10 -10.37 -2.49
C PRO A 46 13.55 -9.40 -3.54
N LEU A 47 14.39 -9.03 -4.52
CA LEU A 47 13.95 -8.31 -5.73
C LEU A 47 13.39 -9.25 -6.79
N MET A 48 13.83 -10.51 -6.76
CA MET A 48 13.50 -11.53 -7.74
C MET A 48 13.36 -12.90 -7.05
N VAL A 49 12.50 -13.74 -7.61
CA VAL A 49 12.22 -15.09 -7.12
C VAL A 49 12.23 -16.09 -8.28
N PHE A 50 12.38 -17.37 -7.97
CA PHE A 50 12.22 -18.42 -8.97
C PHE A 50 10.73 -18.62 -9.28
N PRO A 51 10.36 -18.81 -10.57
CA PRO A 51 9.01 -19.15 -10.96
C PRO A 51 8.60 -20.51 -10.36
N GLY A 52 7.29 -20.71 -10.18
CA GLY A 52 6.72 -21.97 -9.68
C GLY A 52 6.94 -22.25 -8.18
N THR A 53 7.56 -21.32 -7.44
CA THR A 53 7.70 -21.42 -5.98
C THR A 53 6.41 -21.07 -5.23
N GLY A 54 5.45 -20.45 -5.90
CA GLY A 54 4.24 -19.90 -5.30
C GLY A 54 4.47 -18.67 -4.42
N ILE A 55 5.70 -18.13 -4.38
CA ILE A 55 6.09 -16.98 -3.56
C ILE A 55 5.69 -15.66 -4.24
N ASN A 56 5.90 -15.56 -5.56
CA ASN A 56 5.48 -14.40 -6.32
C ASN A 56 3.95 -14.32 -6.35
N ASP A 57 3.42 -13.10 -6.28
CA ASP A 57 1.99 -12.86 -6.43
C ASP A 57 1.65 -12.79 -7.91
N ASP A 58 0.58 -13.48 -8.31
CA ASP A 58 0.09 -13.47 -9.68
C ASP A 58 -0.85 -12.29 -9.95
N LEU A 59 -1.15 -11.46 -8.93
CA LEU A 59 -2.14 -10.38 -8.97
C LEU A 59 -3.48 -10.93 -9.48
N ASN A 60 -3.96 -10.46 -10.65
CA ASN A 60 -5.18 -10.94 -11.30
C ASN A 60 -4.95 -12.15 -12.23
N GLY A 61 -3.72 -12.66 -12.33
CA GLY A 61 -3.32 -13.78 -13.17
C GLY A 61 -3.17 -13.47 -14.66
N SER A 62 -3.52 -12.25 -15.10
CA SER A 62 -3.47 -11.82 -16.50
C SER A 62 -2.15 -11.17 -16.92
N GLU A 63 -1.35 -10.71 -15.96
CA GLU A 63 -0.17 -9.87 -16.23
C GLU A 63 1.13 -10.65 -15.99
N PRO A 64 1.93 -10.94 -17.03
CA PRO A 64 3.18 -11.66 -16.86
C PRO A 64 4.21 -10.79 -16.10
N PRO A 65 4.92 -11.34 -15.10
CA PRO A 65 6.00 -10.63 -14.43
C PRO A 65 7.17 -10.39 -15.38
N VAL A 66 7.94 -9.34 -15.09
CA VAL A 66 9.24 -9.12 -15.75
C VAL A 66 10.17 -10.28 -15.38
N SER A 67 10.82 -10.90 -16.36
CA SER A 67 11.65 -12.08 -16.13
C SER A 67 12.90 -12.09 -17.00
N PHE A 68 13.96 -12.71 -16.53
CA PHE A 68 15.22 -12.86 -17.26
C PHE A 68 15.95 -14.14 -16.84
N GLU A 69 16.97 -14.52 -17.61
CA GLU A 69 17.80 -15.69 -17.37
C GLU A 69 19.08 -15.31 -16.62
N ILE A 70 19.46 -16.14 -15.64
CA ILE A 70 20.71 -15.96 -14.90
C ILE A 70 21.80 -16.80 -15.57
N LYS A 71 22.79 -16.13 -16.17
CA LYS A 71 23.91 -16.78 -16.88
C LYS A 71 24.65 -17.81 -16.02
N ASP A 72 24.96 -17.45 -14.77
CA ASP A 72 25.72 -18.32 -13.84
C ASP A 72 24.90 -19.51 -13.32
N LEU A 73 23.57 -19.49 -13.52
CA LEU A 73 22.67 -20.58 -13.19
C LEU A 73 22.23 -21.34 -14.45
N GLN A 74 23.11 -21.45 -15.44
CA GLN A 74 22.86 -22.21 -16.68
C GLN A 74 21.59 -21.75 -17.41
N GLY A 75 21.32 -20.45 -17.42
CA GLY A 75 20.14 -19.87 -18.06
C GLY A 75 18.84 -20.03 -17.25
N ARG A 76 18.92 -20.39 -15.96
CA ARG A 76 17.72 -20.51 -15.12
C ARG A 76 16.97 -19.18 -15.06
N ARG A 77 15.67 -19.22 -15.34
CA ARG A 77 14.77 -18.07 -15.35
C ARG A 77 14.40 -17.64 -13.93
N VAL A 78 14.34 -16.33 -13.72
CA VAL A 78 13.81 -15.66 -12.52
C VAL A 78 12.79 -14.62 -12.90
N GLU A 79 11.94 -14.25 -11.94
CA GLU A 79 10.90 -13.23 -12.08
C GLU A 79 11.13 -12.12 -11.07
N VAL A 80 11.00 -10.87 -11.52
CA VAL A 80 10.93 -9.69 -10.65
C VAL A 80 9.65 -9.79 -9.82
N VAL A 81 9.76 -9.47 -8.54
CA VAL A 81 8.65 -9.52 -7.61
C VAL A 81 7.56 -8.51 -7.99
N GLN A 82 6.30 -8.94 -7.98
CA GLN A 82 5.12 -8.06 -8.18
C GLN A 82 4.47 -7.64 -6.86
N SER A 83 4.55 -8.50 -5.84
CA SER A 83 4.10 -8.32 -4.46
C SER A 83 4.78 -9.37 -3.57
N LEU A 84 5.05 -9.04 -2.30
CA LEU A 84 5.63 -9.99 -1.33
C LEU A 84 4.58 -10.55 -0.36
N ALA A 85 3.29 -10.45 -0.68
CA ALA A 85 2.20 -10.86 0.21
C ALA A 85 2.41 -12.26 0.83
N LYS A 86 2.72 -13.27 0.00
CA LYS A 86 2.98 -14.65 0.47
C LYS A 86 4.36 -14.78 1.14
N TRP A 87 5.38 -14.10 0.60
CA TRP A 87 6.74 -14.14 1.12
C TRP A 87 6.83 -13.65 2.57
N LYS A 88 6.17 -12.54 2.92
CA LYS A 88 6.26 -11.96 4.27
C LYS A 88 5.77 -12.95 5.33
N ARG A 89 4.68 -13.67 5.05
CA ARG A 89 4.14 -14.68 5.97
C ARG A 89 5.08 -15.88 6.14
N LEU A 90 5.72 -16.33 5.07
CA LEU A 90 6.79 -17.35 5.15
C LEU A 90 7.97 -16.85 5.98
N LYS A 91 8.35 -15.57 5.81
CA LYS A 91 9.44 -14.95 6.55
C LYS A 91 9.13 -14.83 8.04
N LEU A 92 7.92 -14.44 8.42
CA LEU A 92 7.47 -14.46 9.83
C LEU A 92 7.61 -15.84 10.46
N ALA A 93 7.17 -16.89 9.74
CA ALA A 93 7.28 -18.27 10.21
C ALA A 93 8.74 -18.71 10.38
N ALA A 94 9.60 -18.39 9.41
CA ALA A 94 11.03 -18.71 9.47
C ALA A 94 11.76 -17.99 10.62
N LEU A 95 11.35 -16.77 10.95
CA LEU A 95 11.90 -15.98 12.06
C LEU A 95 11.25 -16.29 13.41
N GLN A 96 10.17 -17.07 13.43
CA GLN A 96 9.43 -17.44 14.64
C GLN A 96 9.01 -16.21 15.48
N LEU A 97 8.59 -15.12 14.82
CA LEU A 97 8.20 -13.90 15.53
C LEU A 97 6.90 -14.11 16.33
N GLU A 98 6.93 -13.74 17.60
CA GLU A 98 5.80 -13.80 18.51
C GLU A 98 4.63 -12.89 18.09
N ALA A 99 3.44 -13.20 18.59
CA ALA A 99 2.26 -12.38 18.33
C ALA A 99 2.45 -10.93 18.81
N GLY A 100 2.02 -9.98 17.98
CA GLY A 100 2.23 -8.55 18.22
C GLY A 100 3.58 -8.02 17.73
N ARG A 101 4.45 -8.87 17.19
CA ARG A 101 5.65 -8.49 16.45
C ARG A 101 5.49 -8.80 14.97
N GLY A 102 6.19 -8.05 14.13
CA GLY A 102 6.10 -8.24 12.69
C GLY A 102 7.35 -7.81 11.95
N ILE A 103 7.23 -7.76 10.63
CA ILE A 103 8.29 -7.30 9.73
C ILE A 103 7.76 -6.24 8.79
N TYR A 104 8.66 -5.41 8.28
CA TYR A 104 8.41 -4.62 7.07
C TYR A 104 9.64 -4.64 6.16
N THR A 105 9.42 -4.29 4.90
CA THR A 105 10.47 -4.13 3.88
C THR A 105 10.09 -3.00 2.93
N ASP A 106 11.11 -2.33 2.38
CA ASP A 106 10.93 -1.44 1.22
C ASP A 106 10.84 -2.31 -0.03
N MET A 107 9.60 -2.62 -0.42
CA MET A 107 9.32 -3.43 -1.59
C MET A 107 9.36 -2.54 -2.83
N ASN A 108 10.00 -3.04 -3.87
CA ASN A 108 10.07 -2.40 -5.18
C ASN A 108 9.63 -3.44 -6.23
N ALA A 109 8.66 -3.08 -7.06
CA ALA A 109 8.11 -3.92 -8.10
C ALA A 109 8.04 -3.19 -9.44
N LEU A 110 7.98 -3.98 -10.52
CA LEU A 110 7.75 -3.50 -11.88
C LEU A 110 6.46 -4.11 -12.42
N ARG A 111 5.52 -3.24 -12.80
CA ARG A 111 4.22 -3.60 -13.39
C ARG A 111 4.14 -3.04 -14.82
N PRO A 112 4.70 -3.74 -15.82
CA PRO A 112 4.82 -3.22 -17.18
C PRO A 112 3.47 -3.07 -17.90
N ASN A 113 2.43 -3.77 -17.44
CA ASN A 113 1.10 -3.77 -18.05
C ASN A 113 0.12 -2.77 -17.42
N GLU A 114 0.58 -1.95 -16.46
CA GLU A 114 -0.23 -0.99 -15.73
C GLU A 114 -0.78 0.12 -16.65
N GLU A 115 -2.06 0.48 -16.47
CA GLU A 115 -2.62 1.63 -17.18
C GLU A 115 -2.19 2.95 -16.51
N LEU A 116 -1.23 3.64 -17.13
CA LEU A 116 -0.62 4.84 -16.56
C LEU A 116 -1.60 6.01 -16.43
N THR A 117 -1.73 6.51 -15.20
CA THR A 117 -2.52 7.70 -14.83
C THR A 117 -1.71 8.58 -13.89
N ASN A 118 -2.28 9.69 -13.39
CA ASN A 118 -1.64 10.47 -12.32
C ASN A 118 -1.40 9.67 -11.02
N LEU A 119 -2.03 8.50 -10.86
CA LEU A 119 -1.95 7.65 -9.67
C LEU A 119 -1.27 6.29 -9.93
N HIS A 120 -1.01 5.92 -11.19
CA HIS A 120 -0.48 4.60 -11.56
C HIS A 120 0.83 4.72 -12.33
N SER A 121 1.82 3.94 -11.91
CA SER A 121 3.20 3.94 -12.42
C SER A 121 3.66 2.50 -12.65
N ILE A 122 4.54 2.31 -13.65
CA ILE A 122 5.21 1.03 -13.90
C ILE A 122 6.04 0.62 -12.68
N TYR A 123 6.71 1.60 -12.06
CA TYR A 123 7.46 1.39 -10.83
C TYR A 123 6.53 1.58 -9.64
N VAL A 124 6.48 0.55 -8.79
CA VAL A 124 5.68 0.51 -7.57
C VAL A 124 6.60 0.32 -6.38
N ASP A 125 6.55 1.24 -5.42
CA ASP A 125 7.19 1.11 -4.13
C ASP A 125 6.15 0.97 -3.00
N GLN A 126 6.48 0.17 -1.98
CA GLN A 126 5.61 -0.06 -0.83
C GLN A 126 6.43 -0.29 0.43
N TRP A 127 5.95 0.24 1.55
CA TRP A 127 6.28 -0.33 2.86
C TRP A 127 5.45 -1.60 3.04
N ASP A 128 5.99 -2.71 2.58
CA ASP A 128 5.30 -3.98 2.60
C ASP A 128 5.53 -4.66 3.95
N TRP A 129 4.46 -4.87 4.72
CA TRP A 129 4.55 -5.29 6.13
C TRP A 129 3.62 -6.44 6.47
N GLU A 130 3.97 -7.19 7.51
CA GLU A 130 3.17 -8.31 8.02
C GLU A 130 3.35 -8.43 9.53
N LEU A 131 2.30 -8.83 10.24
CA LEU A 131 2.29 -8.94 11.71
C LEU A 131 1.83 -10.34 12.14
N THR A 132 2.55 -10.98 13.07
CA THR A 132 2.07 -12.21 13.69
C THR A 132 0.91 -11.88 14.63
N ILE A 133 -0.22 -12.58 14.48
CA ILE A 133 -1.41 -12.42 15.33
C ILE A 133 -1.79 -13.73 16.00
N ARG A 134 -2.47 -13.65 17.14
CA ARG A 134 -3.06 -14.82 17.78
C ARG A 134 -4.34 -15.25 17.08
N HIS A 135 -4.81 -16.45 17.38
CA HIS A 135 -6.02 -16.99 16.75
C HIS A 135 -7.27 -16.18 17.12
N GLU A 136 -7.39 -15.79 18.38
CA GLU A 136 -8.48 -14.99 18.94
C GLU A 136 -8.53 -13.56 18.38
N ASP A 137 -7.40 -13.05 17.87
CA ASP A 137 -7.31 -11.72 17.24
C ASP A 137 -7.82 -11.72 15.78
N ARG A 138 -8.32 -12.85 15.26
CA ARG A 138 -8.93 -12.97 13.92
C ARG A 138 -10.36 -12.43 13.89
N ASN A 139 -10.51 -11.14 14.16
CA ASN A 139 -11.81 -10.48 14.21
C ASN A 139 -11.74 -9.04 13.67
N LEU A 140 -12.91 -8.46 13.39
CA LEU A 140 -13.02 -7.12 12.81
C LEU A 140 -12.48 -6.02 13.74
N ASP A 141 -12.58 -6.20 15.05
CA ASP A 141 -12.09 -5.21 16.02
C ASP A 141 -10.57 -5.13 16.02
N PHE A 142 -9.87 -6.26 15.87
CA PHE A 142 -8.43 -6.26 15.66
C PHE A 142 -8.05 -5.51 14.37
N LEU A 143 -8.72 -5.80 13.25
CA LEU A 143 -8.49 -5.10 11.99
C LEU A 143 -8.68 -3.58 12.15
N LYS A 144 -9.82 -3.14 12.72
CA LYS A 144 -10.11 -1.72 12.95
C LYS A 144 -9.09 -1.05 13.88
N ARG A 145 -8.63 -1.74 14.93
CA ARG A 145 -7.57 -1.23 15.83
C ARG A 145 -6.26 -1.05 15.07
N THR A 146 -5.86 -2.02 14.24
CA THR A 146 -4.63 -1.93 13.44
C THR A 146 -4.71 -0.82 12.39
N VAL A 147 -5.84 -0.67 11.70
CA VAL A 147 -6.05 0.44 10.76
C VAL A 147 -5.98 1.80 11.47
N LYS A 148 -6.58 1.95 12.66
CA LYS A 148 -6.48 3.18 13.46
C LYS A 148 -5.02 3.49 13.84
N LYS A 149 -4.24 2.48 14.21
CA LYS A 149 -2.80 2.63 14.47
C LYS A 149 -2.07 3.20 13.25
N ILE A 150 -2.25 2.61 12.07
CA ILE A 150 -1.65 3.08 10.81
C ILE A 150 -2.11 4.50 10.49
N PHE A 151 -3.40 4.82 10.66
CA PHE A 151 -3.91 6.17 10.42
C PHE A 151 -3.27 7.22 11.35
N ARG A 152 -2.96 6.87 12.60
CA ARG A 152 -2.17 7.75 13.50
C ARG A 152 -0.77 8.01 12.96
N VAL A 153 -0.15 7.04 12.28
CA VAL A 153 1.15 7.23 11.61
C VAL A 153 0.99 8.25 10.47
N PHE A 154 -0.05 8.15 9.64
CA PHE A 154 -0.32 9.13 8.58
C PHE A 154 -0.50 10.55 9.14
N LYS A 155 -1.32 10.73 10.19
CA LYS A 155 -1.49 12.05 10.82
C LYS A 155 -0.18 12.61 11.39
N ARG A 156 0.64 11.76 12.01
CA ARG A 156 1.96 12.16 12.52
C ARG A 156 2.93 12.55 11.40
N ALA A 157 2.92 11.81 10.29
CA ALA A 157 3.74 12.11 9.12
C ALA A 157 3.31 13.42 8.44
N GLU A 158 2.00 13.66 8.34
CA GLU A 158 1.45 14.93 7.87
C GLU A 158 1.85 16.09 8.79
N GLU A 159 1.73 15.93 10.12
CA GLU A 159 2.21 16.92 11.10
C GLU A 159 3.70 17.21 10.94
N HIS A 160 4.51 16.17 10.79
CA HIS A 160 5.96 16.28 10.64
C HIS A 160 6.32 17.09 9.39
N ILE A 161 5.77 16.73 8.23
CA ILE A 161 6.13 17.38 6.97
C ILE A 161 5.58 18.81 6.88
N SER A 162 4.37 19.07 7.40
CA SER A 162 3.80 20.42 7.43
C SER A 162 4.55 21.37 8.37
N LYS A 163 5.18 20.87 9.44
CA LYS A 163 6.04 21.71 10.30
C LYS A 163 7.33 22.14 9.59
N GLU A 164 7.94 21.22 8.85
CA GLU A 164 9.17 21.47 8.09
C GLU A 164 8.91 22.35 6.85
N TYR A 165 7.76 22.15 6.20
CA TYR A 165 7.34 22.87 5.00
C TYR A 165 5.94 23.48 5.21
N PRO A 166 5.81 24.65 5.87
CA PRO A 166 4.52 25.25 6.22
C PRO A 166 3.58 25.56 5.04
N VAL A 167 4.11 25.64 3.82
CA VAL A 167 3.31 25.78 2.59
C VAL A 167 2.47 24.53 2.30
N LEU A 168 2.90 23.35 2.78
CA LEU A 168 2.17 22.09 2.67
C LEU A 168 1.14 22.01 3.80
N LYS A 169 -0.11 22.36 3.48
CA LYS A 169 -1.21 22.35 4.44
C LYS A 169 -1.67 20.93 4.76
N LYS A 170 -2.06 20.72 6.02
CA LYS A 170 -2.72 19.50 6.48
C LYS A 170 -4.13 19.42 5.88
N TRP A 171 -4.55 18.22 5.53
CA TRP A 171 -5.83 17.92 4.89
C TRP A 171 -6.45 16.60 5.37
N LEU A 172 -5.69 15.73 6.05
CA LEU A 172 -6.24 14.51 6.63
C LEU A 172 -7.27 14.85 7.74
N PRO A 173 -8.39 14.13 7.81
CA PRO A 173 -9.38 14.33 8.86
C PRO A 173 -8.87 13.79 10.20
N ASP A 174 -9.60 14.12 11.27
CA ASP A 174 -9.20 13.67 12.60
C ASP A 174 -9.32 12.16 12.83
N TYR A 175 -10.28 11.54 12.14
CA TYR A 175 -10.64 10.14 12.30
C TYR A 175 -10.83 9.47 10.94
N ILE A 176 -10.45 8.19 10.85
CA ILE A 176 -10.76 7.34 9.70
C ILE A 176 -12.16 6.75 9.84
N THR A 177 -12.96 6.84 8.78
CA THR A 177 -14.31 6.27 8.72
C THR A 177 -14.25 4.83 8.25
N PHE A 178 -14.99 3.92 8.88
CA PHE A 178 -15.10 2.53 8.46
C PHE A 178 -16.45 2.30 7.79
N ILE A 179 -16.48 1.65 6.64
CA ILE A 179 -17.71 1.28 5.92
C ILE A 179 -17.53 -0.08 5.25
N HIS A 180 -18.55 -0.92 5.27
CA HIS A 180 -18.50 -2.18 4.52
C HIS A 180 -18.77 -1.92 3.02
N ALA A 181 -18.14 -2.65 2.11
CA ALA A 181 -18.34 -2.52 0.67
C ALA A 181 -19.83 -2.68 0.27
N GLU A 182 -20.53 -3.63 0.91
CA GLU A 182 -21.98 -3.83 0.73
C GLU A 182 -22.82 -2.63 1.22
N GLU A 183 -22.45 -2.01 2.34
CA GLU A 183 -23.12 -0.80 2.83
C GLU A 183 -22.86 0.38 1.88
N LEU A 184 -21.63 0.49 1.37
CA LEU A 184 -21.24 1.50 0.40
C LEU A 184 -22.01 1.35 -0.92
N ARG A 185 -22.17 0.11 -1.40
CA ARG A 185 -23.02 -0.23 -2.56
C ARG A 185 -24.47 0.20 -2.31
N ALA A 186 -25.04 -0.17 -1.18
CA ALA A 186 -26.43 0.17 -0.85
C ALA A 186 -26.66 1.69 -0.74
N ALA A 187 -25.67 2.45 -0.25
CA ALA A 187 -25.73 3.91 -0.15
C ALA A 187 -25.66 4.61 -1.53
N TYR A 188 -25.04 3.99 -2.53
CA TYR A 188 -24.84 4.56 -3.86
C TYR A 188 -25.09 3.50 -4.95
N PRO A 189 -26.35 3.03 -5.09
CA PRO A 189 -26.66 1.86 -5.93
C PRO A 189 -26.41 2.11 -7.42
N ASN A 190 -26.55 3.37 -7.87
CA ASN A 190 -26.44 3.75 -9.28
C ASN A 190 -25.03 4.17 -9.70
N LEU A 191 -24.05 4.10 -8.80
CA LEU A 191 -22.65 4.45 -9.08
C LEU A 191 -21.81 3.19 -9.29
N SER A 192 -20.80 3.28 -10.15
CA SER A 192 -19.78 2.24 -10.29
C SER A 192 -18.91 2.14 -9.02
N PRO A 193 -18.22 1.02 -8.75
CA PRO A 193 -17.35 0.87 -7.57
C PRO A 193 -16.38 2.04 -7.37
N LYS A 194 -15.73 2.51 -8.45
CA LYS A 194 -14.81 3.64 -8.40
C LYS A 194 -15.50 4.95 -8.01
N GLU A 195 -16.68 5.22 -8.57
CA GLU A 195 -17.46 6.41 -8.22
C GLU A 195 -17.99 6.36 -6.78
N ARG A 196 -18.29 5.16 -6.26
CA ARG A 196 -18.66 4.96 -4.85
C ARG A 196 -17.49 5.31 -3.92
N GLU A 197 -16.28 4.84 -4.24
CA GLU A 197 -15.04 5.19 -3.53
C GLU A 197 -14.79 6.70 -3.52
N ASP A 198 -14.84 7.33 -4.70
CA ASP A 198 -14.61 8.76 -4.86
C ASP A 198 -15.63 9.56 -4.04
N ARG A 199 -16.91 9.16 -4.08
CA ARG A 199 -17.99 9.84 -3.34
C ARG A 199 -17.81 9.73 -1.83
N ILE A 200 -17.49 8.53 -1.31
CA ILE A 200 -17.35 8.34 0.14
C ILE A 200 -16.06 9.00 0.67
N ALA A 201 -14.97 8.97 -0.11
CA ALA A 201 -13.74 9.66 0.22
C ALA A 201 -13.95 11.19 0.22
N GLN A 202 -14.67 11.73 -0.76
CA GLN A 202 -15.03 13.16 -0.79
C GLN A 202 -15.84 13.57 0.45
N LYS A 203 -16.74 12.71 0.92
CA LYS A 203 -17.60 12.99 2.08
C LYS A 203 -16.84 12.96 3.41
N HIS A 204 -15.92 12.02 3.60
CA HIS A 204 -15.30 11.74 4.90
C HIS A 204 -13.81 12.12 4.99
N GLY A 205 -13.16 12.42 3.87
CA GLY A 205 -11.72 12.69 3.78
C GLY A 205 -10.86 11.42 3.84
N ALA A 206 -11.10 10.54 4.82
CA ALA A 206 -10.39 9.27 4.99
C ALA A 206 -11.35 8.14 5.32
N VAL A 207 -11.26 7.05 4.56
CA VAL A 207 -12.14 5.88 4.66
C VAL A 207 -11.33 4.59 4.63
N PHE A 208 -11.77 3.59 5.38
CA PHE A 208 -11.35 2.20 5.25
C PHE A 208 -12.55 1.36 4.84
N ILE A 209 -12.50 0.83 3.61
CA ILE A 209 -13.56 0.01 3.03
C ILE A 209 -13.29 -1.45 3.40
N ILE A 210 -14.24 -2.06 4.12
CA ILE A 210 -14.16 -3.45 4.58
C ILE A 210 -14.81 -4.36 3.54
N GLY A 211 -14.25 -5.55 3.31
CA GLY A 211 -14.88 -6.58 2.49
C GLY A 211 -14.62 -6.46 0.99
N VAL A 212 -13.45 -5.96 0.60
CA VAL A 212 -13.03 -5.90 -0.82
C VAL A 212 -12.58 -7.30 -1.28
N GLY A 213 -13.05 -7.72 -2.46
CA GLY A 213 -12.64 -8.97 -3.15
C GLY A 213 -13.69 -10.09 -3.18
N GLY A 214 -14.75 -9.99 -2.37
CA GLY A 214 -15.92 -10.89 -2.48
C GLY A 214 -17.02 -10.27 -3.34
N SER A 215 -17.87 -11.10 -3.95
CA SER A 215 -19.03 -10.63 -4.71
C SER A 215 -20.03 -9.88 -3.81
N LEU A 216 -20.44 -8.70 -4.26
CA LEU A 216 -21.50 -7.92 -3.64
C LEU A 216 -22.88 -8.33 -4.17
N ALA A 217 -23.95 -7.81 -3.55
CA ALA A 217 -25.31 -8.22 -3.92
C ALA A 217 -25.74 -7.85 -5.35
N ASP A 218 -25.05 -6.92 -6.01
CA ASP A 218 -25.26 -6.58 -7.44
C ASP A 218 -24.32 -7.36 -8.39
N GLY A 219 -23.52 -8.28 -7.85
CA GLY A 219 -22.50 -9.03 -8.59
C GLY A 219 -21.21 -8.27 -8.88
N SER A 220 -21.08 -7.03 -8.39
CA SER A 220 -19.82 -6.27 -8.42
C SER A 220 -18.83 -6.67 -7.34
#